data_AF-A0A1M6MC56-F1
#
_entry.id   AF-A0A1M6MC56-F1
#
_cell.length_a   1.000
_cell.length_b   1.000
_cell.length_c   1.000
_cell.angle_alpha   90.00
_cell.angle_beta   90.00
_cell.angle_gamma   90.00
#
_symmetry.space_group_name_H-M   'P 1'
#
loop_
_entity.id
_entity.type
_entity.pdbx_description
1 polymer ?
#
loop_
_entity_poly.entity_id
_entity_poly.type
_entity_poly.pdbx_seq_one_letter_code
_entity_poly.pdbx_strand_id
1 'polypeptide(L)'
;MLKISINEDVSDVKLSELMDFVIRKSDTISVSRYYTGFLDIAEFEQMQESYKEHIYKENASRREAYTSNRNDYQARISSMLHSNTEQEAYSYFDELLEQDLSMLEGLQYDSLSEELNKKFISQSDEFRKTKYTRFTPVTMNPVFEMCFFQLGQVSASIINKMKDLYDFPYLIDGTAFEDIAFYKNDKIILAVCSHERFAYLNLAENDYKFFKELGIAHEKYGTEE
;
A
#
# COMPACT_ATOMS: atom_id res chain seq x y z
N MET A 1 -1.62 -15.98 -5.36
CA MET A 1 -1.06 -15.03 -6.36
C MET A 1 0.45 -14.89 -6.14
N LEU A 2 1.22 -14.50 -7.17
CA LEU A 2 2.65 -14.18 -7.06
C LEU A 2 2.83 -12.70 -6.74
N LYS A 3 3.59 -12.38 -5.70
CA LYS A 3 3.96 -11.00 -5.37
C LYS A 3 5.39 -10.71 -5.83
N ILE A 4 5.57 -9.60 -6.54
CA ILE A 4 6.86 -9.19 -7.14
C ILE A 4 7.15 -7.74 -6.83
N SER A 5 8.39 -7.39 -6.51
CA SER A 5 8.86 -6.01 -6.33
C SER A 5 9.55 -5.56 -7.60
N ILE A 6 9.36 -4.30 -7.97
CA ILE A 6 10.16 -3.68 -9.04
C ILE A 6 11.41 -3.09 -8.39
N ASN A 7 12.58 -3.47 -8.92
CA ASN A 7 13.89 -3.10 -8.35
C ASN A 7 14.67 -2.15 -9.26
N GLU A 8 14.00 -1.50 -10.21
CA GLU A 8 14.61 -0.51 -11.10
C GLU A 8 13.75 0.76 -11.22
N ASP A 9 14.37 1.80 -11.74
CA ASP A 9 13.70 3.03 -12.15
C ASP A 9 13.06 2.81 -13.53
N VAL A 10 11.74 2.63 -13.54
CA VAL A 10 11.00 2.36 -14.78
C VAL A 10 10.53 3.69 -15.38
N SER A 11 11.06 4.06 -16.55
CA SER A 11 10.71 5.28 -17.30
C SER A 11 10.37 5.01 -18.77
N ASP A 12 9.93 6.06 -19.46
CA ASP A 12 9.76 6.09 -20.93
C ASP A 12 8.89 4.93 -21.47
N VAL A 13 9.40 4.19 -22.46
CA VAL A 13 8.68 3.09 -23.12
C VAL A 13 8.34 1.98 -22.12
N LYS A 14 9.25 1.62 -21.20
CA LYS A 14 8.98 0.59 -20.19
C LYS A 14 7.88 1.03 -19.24
N LEU A 15 7.84 2.31 -18.85
CA LEU A 15 6.76 2.85 -18.04
C LEU A 15 5.42 2.74 -18.76
N SER A 16 5.37 3.16 -20.04
CA SER A 16 4.16 3.06 -20.85
C SER A 16 3.66 1.62 -20.95
N GLU A 17 4.55 0.66 -21.22
CA GLU A 17 4.21 -0.76 -21.33
C GLU A 17 3.74 -1.36 -19.99
N LEU A 18 4.38 -0.98 -18.88
CA LEU A 18 3.98 -1.37 -17.54
C LEU A 18 2.58 -0.83 -17.19
N MET A 19 2.32 0.46 -17.43
CA MET A 19 1.02 1.06 -17.14
C MET A 19 -0.08 0.45 -18.00
N ASP A 20 0.18 0.22 -19.29
CA ASP A 20 -0.74 -0.50 -20.17
C ASP A 20 -1.06 -1.91 -19.67
N PHE A 21 -0.04 -2.64 -19.20
CA PHE A 21 -0.21 -3.96 -18.62
C PHE A 21 -1.10 -3.93 -17.36
N VAL A 22 -0.86 -2.97 -16.46
CA VAL A 22 -1.59 -2.83 -15.19
C VAL A 22 -3.04 -2.36 -15.42
N ILE A 23 -3.25 -1.37 -16.29
CA ILE A 23 -4.58 -0.83 -16.62
C ILE A 23 -5.48 -1.95 -17.17
N ARG A 24 -4.98 -2.77 -18.11
CA ARG A 24 -5.75 -3.88 -18.70
C ARG A 24 -6.20 -4.93 -17.67
N LYS A 25 -5.54 -4.98 -16.51
CA LYS A 25 -5.83 -5.92 -15.43
C LYS A 25 -6.63 -5.31 -14.29
N SER A 26 -6.82 -4.01 -14.31
CA SER A 26 -7.43 -3.27 -13.20
C SER A 26 -8.82 -2.77 -13.58
N ASP A 27 -9.62 -2.42 -12.59
CA ASP A 27 -10.91 -1.72 -12.75
C ASP A 27 -10.97 -0.39 -11.99
N THR A 28 -10.12 -0.25 -10.98
CA THR A 28 -10.12 0.87 -10.05
C THR A 28 -8.68 1.31 -9.78
N ILE A 29 -8.51 2.60 -9.51
CA ILE A 29 -7.28 3.22 -9.03
C ILE A 29 -7.57 3.88 -7.68
N SER A 30 -6.62 3.85 -6.75
CA SER A 30 -6.60 4.74 -5.59
C SER A 30 -5.37 5.62 -5.63
N VAL A 31 -5.53 6.87 -5.22
CA VAL A 31 -4.41 7.73 -4.85
C VAL A 31 -4.53 8.10 -3.37
N SER A 32 -3.39 8.27 -2.71
CA SER A 32 -3.37 8.63 -1.29
C SER A 32 -2.43 9.78 -0.98
N ARG A 33 -2.80 10.54 0.06
CA ARG A 33 -2.02 11.63 0.63
C ARG A 33 -2.12 11.60 2.14
N TYR A 34 -1.14 12.18 2.83
CA TYR A 34 -1.26 12.43 4.26
C TYR A 34 -2.47 13.31 4.56
N TYR A 35 -3.15 13.01 5.66
CA TYR A 35 -4.34 13.72 6.09
C TYR A 35 -4.25 14.07 7.57
N THR A 36 -4.27 15.37 7.85
CA THR A 36 -4.24 15.94 9.22
C THR A 36 -5.50 16.75 9.52
N GLY A 37 -6.49 16.69 8.62
CA GLY A 37 -7.74 17.40 8.72
C GLY A 37 -8.70 16.78 9.74
N PHE A 38 -9.77 17.51 10.05
CA PHE A 38 -10.83 17.03 10.93
C PHE A 38 -11.58 15.83 10.34
N LEU A 39 -11.73 14.79 11.16
CA LEU A 39 -12.64 13.67 10.93
C LEU A 39 -13.80 13.74 11.92
N ASP A 40 -14.98 13.32 11.49
CA ASP A 40 -16.04 13.10 12.47
C ASP A 40 -15.67 11.90 13.38
N ILE A 41 -16.29 11.83 14.56
CA ILE A 41 -15.95 10.81 15.57
C ILE A 41 -16.16 9.40 14.99
N ALA A 42 -17.19 9.19 14.18
CA ALA A 42 -17.50 7.88 13.62
C ALA A 42 -16.46 7.44 12.58
N GLU A 43 -16.01 8.34 11.70
CA GLU A 43 -14.91 8.13 10.76
C GLU A 43 -13.61 7.82 11.49
N PHE A 44 -13.32 8.57 12.56
CA PHE A 44 -12.12 8.35 13.38
C PHE A 44 -12.14 6.98 14.07
N GLU A 45 -13.25 6.65 14.74
CA GLU A 45 -13.42 5.35 15.42
C GLU A 45 -13.34 4.20 14.43
N GLN A 46 -13.99 4.31 13.26
CA GLN A 46 -13.92 3.30 12.21
C GLN A 46 -12.49 3.12 11.68
N MET A 47 -11.76 4.23 11.47
CA MET A 47 -10.37 4.20 11.03
C MET A 47 -9.48 3.50 12.07
N GLN A 48 -9.63 3.84 13.35
CA GLN A 48 -8.82 3.25 14.43
C GLN A 48 -9.14 1.77 14.61
N GLU A 49 -10.41 1.36 14.54
CA GLU A 49 -10.78 -0.06 14.62
C GLU A 49 -10.26 -0.84 13.42
N SER A 50 -10.40 -0.30 12.19
CA SER A 50 -9.82 -0.94 10.99
C SER A 50 -8.30 -1.09 11.09
N TYR A 51 -7.60 -0.13 11.71
CA TYR A 51 -6.16 -0.22 11.88
C TYR A 51 -5.79 -1.24 12.96
N LYS A 52 -6.53 -1.28 14.06
CA LYS A 52 -6.37 -2.29 15.12
C LYS A 52 -6.58 -3.71 14.58
N GLU A 53 -7.62 -3.95 13.80
CA GLU A 53 -7.85 -5.23 13.13
C GLU A 53 -6.66 -5.63 12.24
N HIS A 54 -6.09 -4.67 11.51
CA HIS A 54 -4.91 -4.89 10.69
C HIS A 54 -3.69 -5.32 11.52
N ILE A 55 -3.39 -4.62 12.62
CA ILE A 55 -2.27 -4.94 13.53
C ILE A 55 -2.38 -6.39 14.03
N TYR A 56 -3.55 -6.79 14.53
CA TYR A 56 -3.75 -8.15 15.03
C TYR A 56 -3.63 -9.21 13.93
N LYS A 57 -4.17 -8.94 12.74
CA LYS A 57 -4.06 -9.84 11.59
C LYS A 57 -2.61 -10.01 11.15
N GLU A 58 -1.82 -8.94 11.13
CA GLU A 58 -0.41 -9.01 10.74
C GLU A 58 0.42 -9.78 11.77
N ASN A 59 0.22 -9.52 13.08
CA ASN A 59 0.86 -10.29 14.14
C ASN A 59 0.52 -11.79 14.05
N ALA A 60 -0.75 -12.14 13.82
CA ALA A 60 -1.16 -13.53 13.63
C ALA A 60 -0.46 -14.17 12.41
N SER A 61 -0.40 -13.44 11.28
CA SER A 61 0.25 -13.91 10.06
C SER A 61 1.77 -14.10 10.23
N ARG A 62 2.46 -13.21 10.97
CA ARG A 62 3.90 -13.34 11.28
C ARG A 62 4.17 -14.62 12.10
N ARG A 63 3.33 -14.89 13.11
CA ARG A 63 3.46 -16.09 13.95
C ARG A 63 3.18 -17.37 13.17
N GLU A 64 2.13 -17.37 12.35
CA GLU A 64 1.84 -18.48 11.46
C GLU A 64 2.99 -18.74 10.48
N ALA A 65 3.51 -17.70 9.82
CA ALA A 65 4.64 -17.81 8.90
C ALA A 65 5.91 -18.33 9.59
N TYR A 66 6.13 -17.97 10.86
CA TYR A 66 7.21 -18.51 11.66
C TYR A 66 7.01 -20.00 11.96
N THR A 67 5.83 -20.39 12.48
CA THR A 67 5.51 -21.78 12.83
C THR A 67 5.53 -22.70 11.62
N SER A 68 5.03 -22.25 10.48
CA SER A 68 5.05 -23.03 9.24
C SER A 68 6.37 -22.92 8.48
N ASN A 69 7.35 -22.16 9.01
CA ASN A 69 8.59 -21.78 8.35
C ASN A 69 8.39 -21.34 6.88
N ARG A 70 7.34 -20.55 6.63
CA ARG A 70 6.97 -20.12 5.29
C ARG A 70 8.04 -19.19 4.72
N ASN A 71 8.51 -19.46 3.50
CA ASN A 71 9.57 -18.67 2.85
C ASN A 71 10.83 -18.51 3.74
N ASP A 72 11.20 -19.58 4.46
CA ASP A 72 12.36 -19.62 5.37
C ASP A 72 12.32 -18.55 6.47
N TYR A 73 11.11 -18.12 6.88
CA TYR A 73 10.95 -17.01 7.83
C TYR A 73 11.60 -17.29 9.18
N GLN A 74 11.59 -18.54 9.66
CA GLN A 74 12.28 -18.91 10.89
C GLN A 74 13.79 -18.65 10.79
N ALA A 75 14.41 -19.07 9.69
CA ALA A 75 15.83 -18.86 9.45
C ALA A 75 16.18 -17.36 9.38
N ARG A 76 15.32 -16.55 8.76
CA ARG A 76 15.48 -15.09 8.69
C ARG A 76 15.40 -14.45 10.07
N ILE A 77 14.40 -14.81 10.88
CA ILE A 77 14.25 -14.31 12.25
C ILE A 77 15.46 -14.70 13.09
N SER A 78 15.90 -15.96 13.03
CA SER A 78 17.08 -16.41 13.76
C SER A 78 18.35 -15.66 13.34
N SER A 79 18.51 -15.37 12.05
CA SER A 79 19.62 -14.55 11.56
C SER A 79 19.57 -13.11 12.06
N MET A 80 18.38 -12.52 12.19
CA MET A 80 18.20 -11.14 12.66
C MET A 80 18.39 -11.00 14.17
N LEU A 81 17.87 -11.96 14.94
CA LEU A 81 17.97 -11.96 16.40
C LEU A 81 19.31 -12.49 16.91
N HIS A 82 20.14 -13.06 16.02
CA HIS A 82 21.34 -13.80 16.37
C HIS A 82 21.07 -14.92 17.40
N SER A 83 19.89 -15.54 17.30
CA SER A 83 19.40 -16.54 18.26
C SER A 83 18.52 -17.59 17.60
N ASN A 84 18.50 -18.79 18.21
CA ASN A 84 17.80 -19.96 17.69
C ASN A 84 16.70 -20.46 18.62
N THR A 85 16.31 -19.68 19.65
CA THR A 85 15.23 -20.11 20.56
C THR A 85 13.88 -19.62 20.07
N GLU A 86 12.87 -20.49 20.15
CA GLU A 86 11.48 -20.12 19.85
C GLU A 86 10.98 -19.03 20.80
N GLN A 87 11.39 -19.09 22.07
CA GLN A 87 11.01 -18.09 23.07
C GLN A 87 11.43 -16.67 22.67
N GLU A 88 12.65 -16.48 22.18
CA GLU A 88 13.11 -15.15 21.76
C GLU A 88 12.39 -14.64 20.51
N ALA A 89 12.04 -15.53 19.57
CA ALA A 89 11.23 -15.15 18.41
C ALA A 89 9.82 -14.68 18.83
N TYR A 90 9.19 -15.37 19.79
CA TYR A 90 7.88 -14.97 20.31
C TYR A 90 7.94 -13.67 21.11
N SER A 91 8.97 -13.47 21.94
CA SER A 91 9.22 -12.19 22.62
C SER A 91 9.37 -11.05 21.61
N TYR A 92 10.11 -11.26 20.52
CA TYR A 92 10.24 -10.27 19.45
C TYR A 92 8.87 -9.94 18.81
N PHE A 93 8.02 -10.94 18.57
CA PHE A 93 6.67 -10.69 18.05
C PHE A 93 5.78 -9.94 19.04
N ASP A 94 5.92 -10.21 20.34
CA ASP A 94 5.21 -9.47 21.39
C ASP A 94 5.68 -8.00 21.42
N GLU A 95 6.98 -7.74 21.37
CA GLU A 95 7.55 -6.38 21.32
C GLU A 95 7.08 -5.60 20.07
N LEU A 96 7.04 -6.24 18.90
CA LEU A 96 6.50 -5.60 17.69
C LEU A 96 5.02 -5.25 17.84
N LEU A 97 4.22 -6.16 18.40
CA LEU A 97 2.80 -5.91 18.64
C LEU A 97 2.60 -4.75 19.62
N GLU A 98 3.39 -4.68 20.69
CA GLU A 98 3.34 -3.58 21.65
C GLU A 98 3.71 -2.23 21.00
N GLN A 99 4.71 -2.21 20.11
CA GLN A 99 5.06 -1.00 19.34
C GLN A 99 3.90 -0.56 18.44
N ASP A 100 3.29 -1.50 17.70
CA ASP A 100 2.16 -1.22 16.81
C ASP A 100 0.93 -0.67 17.60
N LEU A 101 0.64 -1.25 18.76
CA LEU A 101 -0.45 -0.80 19.65
C LEU A 101 -0.12 0.55 20.30
N SER A 102 1.13 0.82 20.68
CA SER A 102 1.54 2.13 21.18
C SER A 102 1.36 3.21 20.11
N MET A 103 1.65 2.91 18.84
CA MET A 103 1.39 3.83 17.73
C MET A 103 -0.10 4.05 17.50
N LEU A 104 -0.93 3.01 17.64
CA LEU A 104 -2.39 3.12 17.59
C LEU A 104 -2.89 4.14 18.62
N GLU A 105 -2.50 3.95 19.89
CA GLU A 105 -2.90 4.77 21.04
C GLU A 105 -2.33 6.19 21.00
N GLY A 106 -1.19 6.40 20.35
CA GLY A 106 -0.56 7.71 20.22
C GLY A 106 -1.39 8.74 19.43
N LEU A 107 -2.34 8.30 18.59
CA LEU A 107 -3.22 9.19 17.83
C LEU A 107 -4.53 9.41 18.59
N GLN A 108 -4.70 10.61 19.12
CA GLN A 108 -5.92 11.04 19.83
C GLN A 108 -6.86 11.82 18.90
N TYR A 109 -8.16 11.75 19.13
CA TYR A 109 -9.15 12.44 18.28
C TYR A 109 -8.85 13.94 18.14
N ASP A 110 -8.53 14.59 19.26
CA ASP A 110 -8.24 16.03 19.34
C ASP A 110 -6.92 16.44 18.64
N SER A 111 -6.14 15.48 18.14
CA SER A 111 -4.90 15.77 17.38
C SER A 111 -5.17 16.17 15.92
N LEU A 112 -6.39 15.95 15.43
CA LEU A 112 -6.81 16.33 14.08
C LEU A 112 -7.24 17.80 14.05
N SER A 113 -6.74 18.55 13.07
CA SER A 113 -6.96 20.01 12.99
C SER A 113 -7.97 20.35 11.89
N GLU A 114 -8.89 21.29 12.17
CA GLU A 114 -9.79 21.81 11.14
C GLU A 114 -9.07 22.60 10.02
N GLU A 115 -7.84 23.09 10.27
CA GLU A 115 -7.23 24.13 9.43
C GLU A 115 -6.21 23.62 8.39
N LEU A 116 -5.62 22.44 8.57
CA LEU A 116 -4.48 22.00 7.74
C LEU A 116 -4.91 21.38 6.41
N ASN A 117 -5.71 20.30 6.43
CA ASN A 117 -6.09 19.56 5.23
C ASN A 117 -7.60 19.46 5.07
N LYS A 118 -8.16 20.24 4.15
CA LYS A 118 -9.57 20.08 3.75
C LYS A 118 -9.78 18.72 3.10
N LYS A 119 -10.91 18.07 3.42
CA LYS A 119 -11.34 16.83 2.77
C LYS A 119 -11.36 17.01 1.26
N PHE A 120 -10.87 16.01 0.53
CA PHE A 120 -10.90 16.02 -0.93
C PHE A 120 -12.34 15.90 -1.42
N ILE A 121 -12.70 16.75 -2.39
CA ILE A 121 -14.01 16.74 -3.05
C ILE A 121 -13.74 16.67 -4.54
N SER A 122 -14.03 15.52 -5.17
CA SER A 122 -13.89 15.40 -6.61
C SER A 122 -15.09 15.95 -7.37
N GLN A 123 -14.83 16.47 -8.57
CA GLN A 123 -15.86 16.81 -9.55
C GLN A 123 -16.03 15.74 -10.64
N SER A 124 -15.26 14.65 -10.58
CA SER A 124 -15.26 13.60 -11.59
C SER A 124 -16.36 12.56 -11.35
N ASP A 125 -17.10 12.20 -12.41
CA ASP A 125 -18.06 11.08 -12.39
C ASP A 125 -17.40 9.70 -12.17
N GLU A 126 -16.06 9.64 -12.29
CA GLU A 126 -15.26 8.45 -12.03
C GLU A 126 -14.98 8.26 -10.54
N PHE A 127 -15.16 9.29 -9.72
CA PHE A 127 -14.93 9.22 -8.28
C PHE A 127 -15.92 8.25 -7.62
N ARG A 128 -15.41 7.40 -6.72
CA ARG A 128 -16.20 6.34 -6.06
C ARG A 128 -16.35 6.57 -4.59
N LYS A 129 -15.25 6.83 -3.88
CA LYS A 129 -15.25 7.00 -2.43
C LYS A 129 -13.94 7.60 -1.92
N THR A 130 -14.03 8.22 -0.75
CA THR A 130 -12.90 8.50 0.12
C THR A 130 -12.87 7.47 1.24
N LYS A 131 -11.68 7.04 1.63
CA LYS A 131 -11.43 6.24 2.84
C LYS A 131 -10.32 6.90 3.65
N TYR A 132 -10.60 7.22 4.91
CA TYR A 132 -9.56 7.56 5.87
C TYR A 132 -9.00 6.30 6.50
N THR A 133 -7.67 6.18 6.53
CA THR A 133 -6.99 4.95 6.95
C THR A 133 -5.64 5.29 7.58
N ARG A 134 -5.10 4.36 8.38
CA ARG A 134 -3.72 4.41 8.87
C ARG A 134 -2.81 3.41 8.17
N PHE A 135 -3.34 2.65 7.23
CA PHE A 135 -2.59 1.74 6.38
C PHE A 135 -3.10 1.86 4.93
N THR A 136 -2.16 2.09 4.03
CA THR A 136 -2.35 2.06 2.58
C THR A 136 -1.76 0.75 2.05
N PRO A 137 -1.84 0.46 0.74
CA PRO A 137 -1.18 -0.68 0.15
C PRO A 137 0.34 -0.76 0.35
N VAL A 138 1.00 0.38 0.64
CA VAL A 138 2.46 0.52 0.67
C VAL A 138 2.99 1.21 1.92
N THR A 139 2.14 1.95 2.65
CA THR A 139 2.58 2.80 3.77
C THR A 139 1.70 2.56 4.99
N MET A 140 2.31 2.51 6.17
CA MET A 140 1.61 2.43 7.46
C MET A 140 1.99 3.64 8.29
N ASN A 141 0.98 4.28 8.90
CA ASN A 141 1.08 5.56 9.60
C ASN A 141 1.53 6.73 8.71
N PRO A 142 1.10 7.98 8.98
CA PRO A 142 0.10 8.43 9.95
C PRO A 142 -1.31 8.22 9.37
N VAL A 143 -2.19 9.21 9.44
CA VAL A 143 -3.52 9.17 8.80
C VAL A 143 -3.39 9.54 7.32
N PHE A 144 -4.07 8.79 6.47
CA PHE A 144 -4.13 8.99 5.03
C PHE A 144 -5.56 9.19 4.57
N GLU A 145 -5.73 10.05 3.57
CA GLU A 145 -6.93 10.15 2.77
C GLU A 145 -6.70 9.37 1.46
N MET A 146 -7.36 8.23 1.31
CA MET A 146 -7.37 7.45 0.07
C MET A 146 -8.59 7.77 -0.77
N CYS A 147 -8.38 8.19 -2.01
CA CYS A 147 -9.45 8.50 -2.96
C CYS A 147 -9.49 7.46 -4.07
N PHE A 148 -10.65 6.83 -4.28
CA PHE A 148 -10.84 5.76 -5.24
C PHE A 148 -11.60 6.25 -6.47
N PHE A 149 -11.12 5.88 -7.66
CA PHE A 149 -11.73 6.22 -8.94
C PHE A 149 -11.85 4.97 -9.81
N GLN A 150 -12.92 4.88 -10.59
CA GLN A 150 -12.94 3.94 -11.71
C GLN A 150 -11.89 4.37 -12.74
N LEU A 151 -11.29 3.40 -13.44
CA LEU A 151 -10.39 3.71 -14.55
C LEU A 151 -11.12 4.49 -15.65
N GLY A 152 -10.49 5.58 -16.08
CA GLY A 152 -11.01 6.52 -17.07
C GLY A 152 -10.06 7.69 -17.30
N GLN A 153 -10.62 8.89 -17.47
CA GLN A 153 -9.92 10.14 -17.71
C GLN A 153 -9.00 10.54 -16.56
N VAL A 154 -9.40 10.32 -15.31
CA VAL A 154 -8.54 10.63 -14.14
C VAL A 154 -7.26 9.79 -14.19
N SER A 155 -7.39 8.47 -14.32
CA SER A 155 -6.22 7.58 -14.44
C SER A 155 -5.39 7.88 -15.68
N ALA A 156 -6.01 8.16 -16.83
CA ALA A 156 -5.29 8.50 -18.05
C ALA A 156 -4.51 9.82 -17.89
N SER A 157 -5.09 10.83 -17.23
CA SER A 157 -4.42 12.10 -16.97
C SER A 157 -3.20 11.95 -16.08
N ILE A 158 -3.29 11.10 -15.04
CA ILE A 158 -2.17 10.78 -14.16
C ILE A 158 -1.06 10.10 -14.97
N ILE A 159 -1.39 8.99 -15.61
CA ILE A 159 -0.42 8.12 -16.31
C ILE A 159 0.28 8.87 -17.45
N ASN A 160 -0.45 9.68 -18.23
CA ASN A 160 0.14 10.47 -19.32
C ASN A 160 1.13 11.54 -18.85
N LYS A 161 1.09 11.92 -17.56
CA LYS A 161 1.99 12.91 -16.97
C LYS A 161 3.16 12.28 -16.21
N MET A 162 3.07 11.00 -15.86
CA MET A 162 4.13 10.28 -15.15
C MET A 162 5.40 10.21 -16.01
N LYS A 163 6.52 10.66 -15.45
CA LYS A 163 7.84 10.57 -16.11
C LYS A 163 8.56 9.25 -15.80
N ASP A 164 8.37 8.76 -14.59
CA ASP A 164 8.86 7.47 -14.11
C ASP A 164 7.81 6.86 -13.17
N LEU A 165 8.01 5.59 -12.79
CA LEU A 165 7.09 4.84 -11.94
C LEU A 165 6.86 5.50 -10.58
N TYR A 166 7.86 6.19 -10.06
CA TYR A 166 7.85 6.82 -8.74
C TYR A 166 7.61 8.33 -8.84
N ASP A 167 7.05 8.82 -9.95
CA ASP A 167 6.76 10.24 -10.15
C ASP A 167 5.61 10.69 -9.26
N PHE A 168 5.75 11.87 -8.64
CA PHE A 168 4.76 12.49 -7.76
C PHE A 168 5.06 14.00 -7.66
N PRO A 169 4.07 14.86 -7.33
CA PRO A 169 2.69 14.53 -6.94
C PRO A 169 1.72 14.32 -8.10
N TYR A 170 0.69 13.49 -7.88
CA TYR A 170 -0.45 13.35 -8.77
C TYR A 170 -1.48 14.46 -8.48
N LEU A 171 -1.78 15.30 -9.48
CA LEU A 171 -2.74 16.39 -9.33
C LEU A 171 -4.12 16.01 -9.85
N ILE A 172 -5.12 15.99 -8.97
CA ILE A 172 -6.54 15.76 -9.29
C ILE A 172 -7.36 16.88 -8.66
N ASP A 173 -8.16 17.59 -9.46
CA ASP A 173 -9.01 18.71 -9.00
C ASP A 173 -8.25 19.74 -8.13
N GLY A 174 -6.98 20.01 -8.51
CA GLY A 174 -6.10 20.95 -7.79
C GLY A 174 -5.49 20.40 -6.49
N THR A 175 -5.77 19.16 -6.14
CA THR A 175 -5.24 18.48 -4.95
C THR A 175 -4.09 17.55 -5.32
N ALA A 176 -3.00 17.61 -4.55
CA ALA A 176 -1.82 16.76 -4.70
C ALA A 176 -1.97 15.45 -3.91
N PHE A 177 -1.62 14.35 -4.55
CA PHE A 177 -1.50 13.02 -3.97
C PHE A 177 -0.10 12.44 -4.21
N GLU A 178 0.29 11.48 -3.39
CA GLU A 178 1.67 11.00 -3.29
C GLU A 178 1.81 9.56 -3.83
N ASP A 179 0.97 8.67 -3.32
CA ASP A 179 1.04 7.24 -3.63
C ASP A 179 -0.14 6.82 -4.53
N ILE A 180 0.08 5.79 -5.32
CA ILE A 180 -0.88 5.25 -6.29
C ILE A 180 -0.97 3.74 -6.18
N ALA A 181 -2.19 3.21 -6.29
CA ALA A 181 -2.42 1.79 -6.40
C ALA A 181 -3.54 1.47 -7.39
N PHE A 182 -3.42 0.33 -8.06
CA PHE A 182 -4.35 -0.19 -9.03
C PHE A 182 -4.95 -1.49 -8.52
N TYR A 183 -6.23 -1.70 -8.77
CA TYR A 183 -6.98 -2.82 -8.20
C TYR A 183 -7.82 -3.55 -9.25
N LYS A 184 -8.07 -4.82 -8.98
CA LYS A 184 -9.06 -5.65 -9.67
C LYS A 184 -9.94 -6.33 -8.63
N ASN A 185 -11.24 -6.02 -8.62
CA ASN A 185 -12.18 -6.55 -7.62
C ASN A 185 -11.63 -6.40 -6.18
N ASP A 186 -11.22 -5.17 -5.82
CA ASP A 186 -10.60 -4.81 -4.53
C ASP A 186 -9.24 -5.48 -4.20
N LYS A 187 -8.68 -6.30 -5.10
CA LYS A 187 -7.33 -6.86 -4.96
C LYS A 187 -6.30 -5.97 -5.63
N ILE A 188 -5.23 -5.63 -4.91
CA ILE A 188 -4.12 -4.80 -5.43
C ILE A 188 -3.42 -5.52 -6.57
N ILE A 189 -3.31 -4.89 -7.73
CA ILE A 189 -2.54 -5.34 -8.90
C ILE A 189 -1.16 -4.70 -8.92
N LEU A 190 -1.09 -3.40 -8.70
CA LEU A 190 0.14 -2.61 -8.55
C LEU A 190 -0.07 -1.66 -7.38
N ALA A 191 0.94 -1.49 -6.53
CA ALA A 191 0.99 -0.37 -5.60
C ALA A 191 2.39 0.25 -5.60
N VAL A 192 2.44 1.57 -5.48
CA VAL A 192 3.66 2.37 -5.56
C VAL A 192 3.69 3.35 -4.39
N CYS A 193 4.77 3.32 -3.62
CA CYS A 193 5.18 4.37 -2.70
C CYS A 193 6.25 5.20 -3.40
N SER A 194 5.90 6.43 -3.76
CA SER A 194 6.78 7.29 -4.57
C SER A 194 7.98 7.80 -3.76
N HIS A 195 7.79 8.06 -2.46
CA HIS A 195 8.82 8.55 -1.56
C HIS A 195 9.91 7.51 -1.27
N GLU A 196 9.52 6.27 -0.99
CA GLU A 196 10.44 5.18 -0.69
C GLU A 196 10.95 4.47 -1.94
N ARG A 197 10.47 4.89 -3.13
CA ARG A 197 10.76 4.26 -4.43
C ARG A 197 10.50 2.75 -4.38
N PHE A 198 9.36 2.40 -3.80
CA PHE A 198 8.95 1.02 -3.63
C PHE A 198 7.70 0.74 -4.45
N ALA A 199 7.75 -0.29 -5.28
CA ALA A 199 6.60 -0.73 -6.04
C ALA A 199 6.51 -2.25 -6.04
N TYR A 200 5.27 -2.75 -6.04
CA TYR A 200 5.02 -4.17 -6.17
C TYR A 200 3.77 -4.50 -6.96
N LEU A 201 3.79 -5.68 -7.56
CA LEU A 201 2.64 -6.27 -8.23
C LEU A 201 2.19 -7.56 -7.55
N ASN A 202 0.87 -7.81 -7.58
CA ASN A 202 0.32 -9.15 -7.35
C ASN A 202 -0.23 -9.68 -8.66
N LEU A 203 0.37 -10.75 -9.17
CA LEU A 203 0.06 -11.33 -10.48
C LEU A 203 -0.37 -12.78 -10.35
N ALA A 204 -1.31 -13.21 -11.20
CA ALA A 204 -1.49 -14.64 -11.46
C ALA A 204 -0.27 -15.20 -12.20
N GLU A 205 -0.03 -16.51 -12.14
CA GLU A 205 1.14 -17.12 -12.80
C GLU A 205 1.19 -16.84 -14.32
N ASN A 206 0.04 -16.82 -14.98
CA ASN A 206 -0.05 -16.51 -16.41
C ASN A 206 0.31 -15.04 -16.67
N ASP A 207 -0.15 -14.11 -15.84
CA ASP A 207 0.17 -12.70 -15.96
C ASP A 207 1.65 -12.42 -15.69
N TYR A 208 2.26 -13.18 -14.79
CA TYR A 208 3.69 -13.10 -14.51
C TYR A 208 4.54 -13.46 -15.73
N LYS A 209 4.11 -14.42 -16.58
CA LYS A 209 4.83 -14.75 -17.82
C LYS A 209 4.87 -13.55 -18.78
N PHE A 210 3.74 -12.89 -18.97
CA PHE A 210 3.66 -11.68 -19.81
C PHE A 210 4.44 -10.51 -19.20
N PHE A 211 4.40 -10.34 -17.87
CA PHE A 211 5.19 -9.30 -17.20
C PHE A 211 6.69 -9.45 -17.45
N LYS A 212 7.23 -10.69 -17.47
CA LYS A 212 8.65 -10.90 -17.77
C LYS A 212 9.07 -10.41 -19.16
N GLU A 213 8.15 -10.44 -20.12
CA GLU A 213 8.41 -10.00 -21.49
C GLU A 213 8.64 -8.49 -21.57
N LEU A 214 8.20 -7.72 -20.56
CA LEU A 214 8.46 -6.28 -20.44
C LEU A 214 9.94 -5.96 -20.12
N GLY A 215 10.75 -6.96 -19.77
CA GLY A 215 12.17 -6.76 -19.47
C GLY A 215 12.42 -5.86 -18.24
N ILE A 216 11.46 -5.83 -17.30
CA ILE A 216 11.56 -5.08 -16.04
C ILE A 216 12.25 -5.94 -14.97
N ALA A 217 13.30 -5.41 -14.35
CA ALA A 217 14.02 -6.04 -13.25
C ALA A 217 13.14 -6.11 -12.00
N HIS A 218 13.02 -7.31 -11.44
CA HIS A 218 12.11 -7.58 -10.34
C HIS A 218 12.60 -8.74 -9.48
N GLU A 219 12.13 -8.78 -8.24
CA GLU A 219 12.30 -9.91 -7.33
C GLU A 219 10.96 -10.46 -6.91
N LYS A 220 10.88 -11.78 -6.75
CA LYS A 220 9.72 -12.39 -6.08
C LYS A 220 9.89 -12.19 -4.59
N TYR A 221 8.89 -11.65 -3.92
CA TYR A 221 8.92 -11.51 -2.47
C TYR A 221 7.54 -11.78 -1.89
N GLY A 222 7.48 -12.62 -0.85
CA GLY A 222 6.23 -13.02 -0.20
C GLY A 222 5.38 -13.94 -1.09
N THR A 223 5.63 -15.25 -1.04
CA THR A 223 4.77 -16.26 -1.67
C THR A 223 3.81 -16.91 -0.67
N GLU A 224 2.57 -17.13 -1.13
CA GLU A 224 1.49 -18.04 -0.66
C GLU A 224 0.44 -17.57 0.35
N GLU A 225 -0.56 -16.77 -0.05
CA GLU A 225 -1.86 -16.62 0.68
C GLU A 225 -2.13 -17.73 1.72
#